data_AF-U1ZTS5-F1
#
_entry.id   AF-U1ZTS5-F1
#
_cell.length_a   1.000
_cell.length_b   1.000
_cell.length_c   1.000
_cell.angle_alpha   90.00
_cell.angle_beta   90.00
_cell.angle_gamma   90.00
#
_symmetry.space_group_name_H-M   'P 1'
#
loop_
_entity.id
_entity.type
_entity.pdbx_description
1 polymer ?
#
loop_
_entity_poly.entity_id
_entity_poly.type
_entity_poly.pdbx_seq_one_letter_code
_entity_poly.pdbx_strand_id
1 'polypeptide(L)'
;MKGGVRGALLGLLLLVASAPAAELQWRLAREEGGVRVYLAEVSGSRYQAYRGVVVLRTDMPTLLALQEDVAASCAWIYACSEQRLLGSEGALSWIYSRYATPWPVTPRDSVLQVATEVGADGSVT
;
A
#
# COMPACT_ATOMS: atom_id res chain seq x y z
N MET A 1 -25.39 67.70 -14.57
CA MET A 1 -25.38 67.05 -15.90
C MET A 1 -24.17 66.12 -15.97
N LYS A 2 -24.41 64.83 -16.31
CA LYS A 2 -23.45 63.72 -16.56
C LYS A 2 -22.72 63.23 -15.29
N GLY A 3 -22.88 62.02 -14.75
CA GLY A 3 -23.34 60.72 -15.29
C GLY A 3 -22.13 59.79 -15.44
N GLY A 4 -22.08 58.65 -14.72
CA GLY A 4 -21.02 57.65 -14.95
C GLY A 4 -20.83 56.56 -13.88
N VAL A 5 -21.67 55.51 -13.94
CA VAL A 5 -21.34 54.07 -13.83
C VAL A 5 -20.37 53.65 -12.70
N ARG A 6 -20.88 53.12 -11.57
CA ARG A 6 -21.07 51.68 -11.26
C ARG A 6 -19.83 50.80 -11.49
N GLY A 7 -19.20 50.38 -10.40
CA GLY A 7 -18.21 49.31 -10.41
C GLY A 7 -18.05 48.70 -9.02
N ALA A 8 -19.09 48.02 -8.52
CA ALA A 8 -18.93 47.15 -7.35
C ALA A 8 -18.09 45.95 -7.80
N LEU A 9 -16.80 45.93 -7.41
CA LEU A 9 -15.92 44.78 -7.57
C LEU A 9 -16.42 43.64 -6.67
N LEU A 10 -17.24 42.75 -7.25
CA LEU A 10 -17.64 41.51 -6.62
C LEU A 10 -16.44 40.56 -6.63
N GLY A 11 -15.86 40.31 -5.46
CA GLY A 11 -14.78 39.34 -5.27
C GLY A 11 -15.26 37.92 -5.60
N LEU A 12 -14.64 37.30 -6.59
CA LEU A 12 -14.79 35.87 -6.84
C LEU A 12 -13.71 35.13 -6.04
N LEU A 13 -14.02 34.76 -4.80
CA LEU A 13 -13.25 33.74 -4.09
C LEU A 13 -13.42 32.42 -4.84
N LEU A 14 -12.39 32.00 -5.57
CA LEU A 14 -12.26 30.63 -6.05
C LEU A 14 -12.10 29.71 -4.85
N LEU A 15 -13.20 29.10 -4.39
CA LEU A 15 -13.13 27.90 -3.56
C LEU A 15 -12.55 26.79 -4.44
N VAL A 16 -11.23 26.56 -4.32
CA VAL A 16 -10.63 25.32 -4.81
C VAL A 16 -11.14 24.23 -3.89
N ALA A 17 -12.21 23.55 -4.30
CA ALA A 17 -12.68 22.36 -3.62
C ALA A 17 -11.60 21.29 -3.78
N SER A 18 -10.87 20.99 -2.71
CA SER A 18 -10.05 19.80 -2.60
C SER A 18 -10.99 18.61 -2.78
N ALA A 19 -11.00 17.98 -3.96
CA ALA A 19 -11.70 16.72 -4.12
C ALA A 19 -11.06 15.74 -3.12
N PRO A 20 -11.82 15.12 -2.20
CA PRO A 20 -11.26 14.06 -1.38
C PRO A 20 -10.66 13.01 -2.31
N ALA A 21 -9.49 12.48 -1.96
CA ALA A 21 -8.92 11.36 -2.69
C ALA A 21 -10.01 10.28 -2.77
N ALA A 22 -10.41 9.92 -3.98
CA ALA A 22 -11.49 8.95 -4.17
C ALA A 22 -11.07 7.65 -3.48
N GLU A 23 -11.82 7.23 -2.47
CA GLU A 23 -11.59 5.98 -1.78
C GLU A 23 -11.65 4.84 -2.81
N LEU A 24 -10.69 3.92 -2.73
CA LEU A 24 -10.63 2.78 -3.66
C LEU A 24 -11.90 1.94 -3.52
N GLN A 25 -12.61 1.74 -4.63
CA GLN A 25 -13.79 0.88 -4.66
C GLN A 25 -13.39 -0.59 -4.76
N TRP A 26 -13.20 -1.22 -3.60
CA TRP A 26 -12.82 -2.63 -3.49
C TRP A 26 -13.94 -3.59 -3.91
N ARG A 27 -13.63 -4.54 -4.78
CA ARG A 27 -14.53 -5.61 -5.23
C ARG A 27 -13.91 -6.98 -4.99
N LEU A 28 -14.68 -7.93 -4.46
CA LEU A 28 -14.21 -9.30 -4.27
C LEU A 28 -13.92 -9.94 -5.64
N ALA A 29 -12.67 -10.38 -5.84
CA ALA A 29 -12.23 -11.03 -7.07
C ALA A 29 -12.06 -12.55 -6.90
N ARG A 30 -11.69 -13.01 -5.70
CA ARG A 30 -11.49 -14.44 -5.40
C ARG A 30 -11.69 -14.72 -3.92
N GLU A 31 -12.24 -15.89 -3.60
CA GLU A 31 -12.29 -16.42 -2.25
C GLU A 31 -12.01 -17.93 -2.29
N GLU A 32 -10.95 -18.37 -1.62
CA GLU A 32 -10.57 -19.78 -1.56
C GLU A 32 -9.73 -20.04 -0.32
N GLY A 33 -9.92 -21.18 0.35
CA GLY A 33 -9.10 -21.59 1.51
C GLY A 33 -9.15 -20.61 2.69
N GLY A 34 -10.23 -19.82 2.81
CA GLY A 34 -10.35 -18.76 3.84
C GLY A 34 -9.63 -17.46 3.50
N VAL A 35 -9.00 -17.35 2.32
CA VAL A 35 -8.36 -16.14 1.81
C VAL A 35 -9.31 -15.43 0.84
N ARG A 36 -9.57 -14.14 1.07
CA ARG A 36 -10.32 -13.26 0.16
C ARG A 36 -9.38 -12.29 -0.51
N VAL A 37 -9.49 -12.15 -1.83
CA VAL A 37 -8.74 -11.18 -2.64
C VAL A 37 -9.72 -10.17 -3.22
N TYR A 38 -9.48 -8.90 -2.92
CA TYR A 38 -10.22 -7.76 -3.47
C TYR A 38 -9.36 -7.01 -4.46
N LEU A 39 -9.98 -6.47 -5.51
CA LEU A 39 -9.33 -5.60 -6.50
C LEU A 39 -10.04 -4.24 -6.53
N ALA A 40 -9.28 -3.19 -6.82
CA ALA A 40 -9.81 -1.85 -7.04
C ALA A 40 -9.06 -1.15 -8.18
N GLU A 41 -9.80 -0.37 -8.97
CA GLU A 41 -9.20 0.50 -9.98
C GLU A 41 -8.46 1.67 -9.32
N VAL A 42 -7.29 2.01 -9.86
CA VAL A 42 -6.48 3.15 -9.40
C VAL A 42 -6.43 4.19 -10.51
N SER A 43 -6.95 5.39 -10.22
CA SER A 43 -6.98 6.48 -11.20
C SER A 43 -5.58 6.78 -11.74
N GLY A 44 -5.45 6.81 -13.07
CA GLY A 44 -4.17 7.08 -13.76
C GLY A 44 -3.21 5.89 -13.82
N SER A 45 -3.54 4.75 -13.22
CA SER A 45 -2.74 3.53 -13.30
C SER A 45 -3.35 2.56 -14.30
N ARG A 46 -2.47 1.88 -15.06
CA ARG A 46 -2.85 0.71 -15.87
C ARG A 46 -2.97 -0.58 -15.05
N TYR A 47 -2.62 -0.52 -13.76
CA TYR A 47 -2.62 -1.63 -12.82
C TYR A 47 -3.66 -1.39 -11.73
N GLN A 48 -4.33 -2.46 -11.32
CA GLN A 48 -5.27 -2.46 -10.21
C GLN A 48 -4.52 -2.55 -8.87
N ALA A 49 -5.11 -1.95 -7.84
CA ALA A 49 -4.74 -2.27 -6.46
C ALA A 49 -5.34 -3.62 -6.07
N TYR A 50 -4.65 -4.35 -5.20
CA TYR A 50 -5.14 -5.60 -4.65
C TYR A 50 -5.09 -5.58 -3.12
N ARG A 51 -6.01 -6.29 -2.48
CA ARG A 51 -6.06 -6.47 -1.02
C ARG A 51 -6.41 -7.91 -0.68
N GLY A 52 -5.47 -8.62 -0.05
CA GLY A 52 -5.70 -9.94 0.53
C GLY A 52 -6.20 -9.84 1.97
N VAL A 53 -7.18 -10.64 2.36
CA VAL A 53 -7.71 -10.73 3.73
C VAL A 53 -7.81 -12.20 4.13
N VAL A 54 -7.22 -12.55 5.26
CA VAL A 54 -7.28 -13.90 5.84
C VAL A 54 -7.35 -13.79 7.37
N VAL A 55 -7.96 -14.79 8.01
CA VAL A 55 -7.95 -14.94 9.47
C VAL A 55 -7.00 -16.07 9.82
N LEU A 56 -5.98 -15.79 10.63
CA LEU A 56 -4.98 -16.77 11.07
C LEU A 56 -5.20 -17.13 12.54
N ARG A 57 -4.95 -18.39 12.89
CA ARG A 57 -4.98 -18.86 14.29
C ARG A 57 -3.60 -18.68 14.92
N THR A 58 -3.24 -17.45 15.23
CA THR A 58 -1.98 -17.04 15.86
C THR A 58 -2.18 -15.72 16.60
N ASP A 59 -1.15 -15.26 17.32
CA ASP A 59 -1.12 -13.92 17.92
C ASP A 59 -0.29 -12.95 17.05
N MET A 60 -0.53 -11.65 17.25
CA MET A 60 0.16 -10.61 16.48
C MET A 60 1.69 -10.61 16.66
N PRO A 61 2.24 -10.79 17.87
CA PRO A 61 3.70 -10.89 18.04
C PRO A 61 4.34 -12.02 17.24
N THR A 62 3.71 -13.21 17.21
CA THR A 62 4.19 -14.36 16.43
C THR A 62 4.15 -14.06 14.93
N LEU A 63 3.06 -13.46 14.44
CA LEU A 63 2.93 -13.09 13.03
C LEU A 63 3.96 -12.02 12.64
N LEU A 64 4.17 -11.01 13.49
CA LEU A 64 5.15 -9.96 13.26
C LEU A 64 6.58 -10.51 13.24
N ALA A 65 6.92 -11.42 14.15
CA ALA A 65 8.22 -12.08 14.16
C ALA A 65 8.51 -12.84 12.85
N LEU A 66 7.50 -13.51 12.27
CA LEU A 66 7.62 -14.17 10.97
C LEU A 66 7.83 -13.15 9.83
N GLN A 67 7.13 -12.01 9.87
CA GLN A 67 7.22 -10.97 8.85
C GLN A 67 8.57 -10.24 8.88
N GLU A 68 9.11 -9.96 10.06
CA GLU A 68 10.37 -9.23 10.26
C GLU A 68 11.62 -10.12 10.10
N ASP A 69 11.47 -11.45 10.02
CA ASP A 69 12.58 -12.37 9.74
C ASP A 69 12.95 -12.37 8.25
N VAL A 70 13.68 -11.32 7.84
CA VAL A 70 14.17 -11.15 6.46
C VAL A 70 15.03 -12.33 6.01
N ALA A 71 15.82 -12.93 6.91
CA ALA A 71 16.72 -14.03 6.56
C ALA A 71 15.97 -15.33 6.23
N ALA A 72 14.86 -15.61 6.93
CA ALA A 72 14.03 -16.79 6.69
C ALA A 72 12.90 -16.56 5.67
N SER A 73 12.67 -15.31 5.26
CA SER A 73 11.51 -14.91 4.47
C SER A 73 11.32 -15.68 3.14
N CYS A 74 12.39 -16.00 2.42
CA CYS A 74 12.29 -16.78 1.19
C CYS A 74 11.86 -18.25 1.38
N ALA A 75 11.85 -18.78 2.61
CA ALA A 75 11.35 -20.12 2.89
C ALA A 75 9.82 -20.24 2.71
N TRP A 76 9.09 -19.11 2.77
CA TRP A 76 7.63 -19.11 2.73
C TRP A 76 7.05 -18.12 1.72
N ILE A 77 7.75 -17.04 1.38
CA ILE A 77 7.28 -16.09 0.36
C ILE A 77 7.38 -16.74 -1.02
N TYR A 78 6.23 -16.83 -1.71
CA TYR A 78 6.14 -17.37 -3.05
C TYR A 78 7.09 -16.68 -4.03
N ALA A 79 7.82 -17.47 -4.83
CA ALA A 79 8.75 -17.01 -5.85
C ALA A 79 9.91 -16.13 -5.34
N CYS A 80 10.14 -16.08 -4.03
CA CYS A 80 11.29 -15.40 -3.44
C CYS A 80 12.58 -16.12 -3.82
N SER A 81 13.56 -15.38 -4.33
CA SER A 81 14.88 -15.92 -4.67
C SER A 81 15.99 -15.35 -3.79
N GLU A 82 15.83 -14.13 -3.30
CA GLU A 82 16.76 -13.49 -2.37
C GLU A 82 16.04 -12.42 -1.55
N GLN A 83 16.37 -12.34 -0.26
CA GLN A 83 15.93 -11.31 0.68
C GLN A 83 17.11 -10.94 1.58
N ARG A 84 17.36 -9.64 1.76
CA ARG A 84 18.46 -9.15 2.59
C ARG A 84 18.10 -7.85 3.28
N LEU A 85 18.32 -7.80 4.59
CA LEU A 85 18.25 -6.56 5.36
C LEU A 85 19.43 -5.66 4.96
N LEU A 86 19.13 -4.46 4.48
CA LEU A 86 20.12 -3.44 4.14
C LEU A 86 20.46 -2.55 5.33
N GLY A 87 19.49 -2.33 6.21
CA GLY A 87 19.62 -1.53 7.42
C GLY A 87 18.27 -1.26 8.07
N SER A 88 18.31 -0.68 9.26
CA SER A 88 17.12 -0.30 10.03
C SER A 88 17.40 0.96 10.86
N GLU A 89 16.39 1.80 11.01
CA GLU A 89 16.42 2.99 11.86
C GLU A 89 15.06 3.17 12.53
N GLY A 90 14.99 2.95 13.84
CA GLY A 90 13.72 3.01 14.58
C GLY A 90 12.69 2.03 14.02
N ALA A 91 11.56 2.55 13.55
CA ALA A 91 10.48 1.78 12.94
C ALA A 91 10.68 1.53 11.43
N LEU A 92 11.77 2.02 10.84
CA LEU A 92 12.08 1.86 9.42
C LEU A 92 13.06 0.72 9.19
N SER A 93 12.82 -0.07 8.16
CA SER A 93 13.78 -1.04 7.62
C SER A 93 13.89 -0.90 6.11
N TRP A 94 15.08 -1.18 5.59
CA TRP A 94 15.35 -1.24 4.15
C TRP A 94 15.70 -2.66 3.76
N ILE A 95 14.97 -3.22 2.81
CA ILE A 95 15.06 -4.62 2.44
C ILE A 95 15.32 -4.70 0.94
N TYR A 96 16.37 -5.43 0.55
CA TYR A 96 16.54 -5.87 -0.83
C TYR A 96 15.77 -7.16 -1.04
N SER A 97 14.98 -7.21 -2.11
CA SER A 97 14.17 -8.38 -2.47
C SER A 97 14.33 -8.70 -3.94
N ARG A 98 14.45 -9.98 -4.28
CA ARG A 98 14.46 -10.48 -5.65
C ARG A 98 13.48 -11.63 -5.83
N TYR A 99 12.62 -11.51 -6.84
CA TYR A 99 11.59 -12.50 -7.16
C TYR A 99 11.85 -13.15 -8.53
N ALA A 100 11.74 -14.48 -8.55
CA ALA A 100 11.87 -15.32 -9.74
C ALA A 100 10.55 -16.06 -9.99
N THR A 101 9.62 -15.38 -10.67
CA THR A 101 8.31 -15.94 -11.00
C THR A 101 8.40 -17.06 -12.05
N PRO A 102 7.45 -18.02 -12.08
CA PRO A 102 7.51 -19.17 -13.00
C PRO A 102 7.22 -18.84 -14.48
N TRP A 103 6.86 -17.59 -14.80
CA TRP A 103 6.59 -17.13 -16.15
C TRP A 103 7.90 -16.70 -16.85
N PRO A 104 7.95 -16.66 -18.20
CA PRO A 104 9.18 -16.37 -18.94
C PRO A 104 9.52 -14.87 -18.93
N VAL A 105 9.74 -14.33 -17.74
CA VAL A 105 10.15 -12.94 -17.50
C VAL A 105 11.44 -12.93 -16.70
N THR A 106 12.28 -11.93 -16.96
CA THR A 106 13.50 -11.73 -16.17
C THR A 106 13.14 -11.49 -14.70
N PRO A 107 13.84 -12.13 -13.75
CA PRO A 107 13.68 -11.83 -12.32
C PRO A 107 13.73 -10.33 -12.06
N ARG A 108 12.89 -9.87 -11.14
CA ARG A 108 12.82 -8.46 -10.73
C ARG A 108 13.30 -8.32 -9.31
N ASP A 109 14.06 -7.27 -9.07
CA ASP A 109 14.50 -6.87 -7.76
C ASP A 109 14.05 -5.46 -7.40
N SER A 110 14.05 -5.18 -6.11
CA SER A 110 13.64 -3.91 -5.54
C SER A 110 14.32 -3.68 -4.20
N VAL A 111 14.46 -2.41 -3.83
CA VAL A 111 14.69 -2.01 -2.44
C VAL A 111 13.38 -1.50 -1.88
N LEU A 112 12.88 -2.13 -0.83
CA LEU A 112 11.68 -1.72 -0.11
C LEU A 112 12.10 -0.96 1.14
N GLN A 113 11.46 0.19 1.39
CA GLN A 113 11.46 0.81 2.71
C GLN A 113 10.15 0.40 3.39
N VAL A 114 10.26 -0.25 4.54
CA VAL A 114 9.13 -0.69 5.35
C VAL A 114 9.08 0.16 6.61
N ALA A 115 7.89 0.64 6.96
CA ALA A 115 7.61 1.29 8.22
C ALA A 115 6.62 0.41 8.98
N THR A 116 6.93 0.09 10.24
CA THR A 116 6.06 -0.73 11.09
C THR A 116 5.50 0.14 12.21
N GLU A 117 4.18 0.34 12.22
CA GLU A 117 3.47 1.12 13.23
C GLU A 117 2.57 0.21 14.07
N VAL A 118 2.60 0.36 15.40
CA VAL A 118 1.74 -0.39 16.33
C VAL A 118 0.71 0.55 16.93
N GLY A 119 -0.56 0.30 16.63
CA GLY A 119 -1.70 1.05 17.15
C GLY A 119 -1.98 0.73 18.62
N ALA A 120 -2.64 1.67 19.31
CA ALA A 120 -3.05 1.48 20.71
C ALA A 120 -4.06 0.35 20.92
N ASP A 121 -4.76 -0.05 19.86
CA ASP A 121 -5.70 -1.18 19.81
C ASP A 121 -5.01 -2.52 19.50
N GLY A 122 -3.68 -2.52 19.36
CA GLY A 122 -2.89 -3.70 19.00
C GLY A 122 -2.85 -4.00 17.50
N SER A 123 -3.40 -3.12 16.66
CA SER A 123 -3.22 -3.18 15.20
C SER A 123 -1.75 -2.94 14.82
N VAL A 124 -1.31 -3.54 13.71
CA VAL A 124 0.03 -3.31 13.13
C VAL A 124 -0.15 -2.96 11.66
N THR A 125 0.47 -1.87 11.21
CA THR A 125 0.43 -1.39 9.82
C THR A 125 1.80 -1.08 9.27
#